data_AF-A0A6G8S8E0-F1
#
_entry.id   AF-A0A6G8S8E0-F1
#
_cell.length_a   1.000
_cell.length_b   1.000
_cell.length_c   1.000
_cell.angle_alpha   90.00
_cell.angle_beta   90.00
_cell.angle_gamma   90.00
#
_symmetry.space_group_name_H-M   'P 1'
#
loop_
_entity.id
_entity.type
_entity.pdbx_description
1 polymer ?
#
loop_
_entity_poly.entity_id
_entity_poly.type
_entity_poly.pdbx_seq_one_letter_code
_entity_poly.pdbx_strand_id
1 'polypeptide(L)'
;MAIALIAPFGTQASENTKNVTPIDQNQFPSHQFHRDHVLGTSLDVVMTGVDKQDAKRALNAIESEIARLDQILSTWRDDSEISALNQTATSKQKVSPELFEVIAACENWRNQTCGAFDGRLGQLITAWEKSQGIAKVDAETRAQIISHLDKNQIELDAETQTIQSSSSVKFAPDAYAKGYIIDRALAAARQAVPELEGVLIDLGGDMRVWGSAPQKATAQATGWNIGVQDAFNHFDNAAPSQVLNLQDQAVAFSGKGYRNLAGQTHLLDPKTGEALQQVEQCVVVGTCAADTDALATALAAMSPTDGLALVEALIGYESQLTTADGAIYQSSGWNNLLQSDAPAEMRNVASSSAAKWPAGYQAIVDVVIPKLDVEKYRAPYVNVWVTDSDKKLVRTLAVWGKDEKWINTNYVWWRRYGRQMTNLDAVAKPSRQPGHYKLAWDGKDDNGKAVKAGQYQIHIETAREHGDHSYQTMNLDVKAKAIHQALAAQKEIGAIKLNFQKVN
;
A
#
# COMPACT_ATOMS: atom_id res chain seq x y z
N MET A 1 45.54 25.96 -13.32
CA MET A 1 46.64 26.47 -12.47
C MET A 1 46.53 25.79 -11.12
N ALA A 2 47.46 24.87 -10.87
CA ALA A 2 47.65 24.24 -9.57
C ALA A 2 48.58 25.12 -8.72
N ILE A 3 48.27 25.29 -7.44
CA ILE A 3 49.26 25.71 -6.44
C ILE A 3 49.11 24.76 -5.24
N ALA A 4 50.07 23.85 -5.16
CA ALA A 4 50.41 23.10 -3.96
C ALA A 4 51.44 23.91 -3.16
N LEU A 5 51.40 23.79 -1.83
CA LEU A 5 52.52 24.16 -0.96
C LEU A 5 52.81 22.98 -0.01
N ILE A 6 54.07 22.56 -0.02
CA ILE A 6 54.64 21.41 0.71
C ILE A 6 55.63 21.94 1.75
N ALA A 7 55.39 21.57 3.03
CA ALA A 7 56.30 21.16 4.13
C ALA A 7 57.38 22.16 4.67
N PRO A 8 58.18 21.84 5.72
CA PRO A 8 58.18 20.69 6.67
C PRO A 8 58.38 21.08 8.16
N PHE A 9 58.21 20.11 9.08
CA PHE A 9 59.17 19.68 10.14
C PHE A 9 58.45 18.92 11.25
N GLY A 10 58.90 17.69 11.53
CA GLY A 10 58.42 16.86 12.63
C GLY A 10 59.38 16.87 13.83
N THR A 11 58.90 16.43 14.99
CA THR A 11 59.42 15.22 15.68
C THR A 11 58.70 14.94 17.00
N GLN A 12 58.61 13.64 17.26
CA GLN A 12 58.54 12.91 18.53
C GLN A 12 57.21 12.72 19.26
N ALA A 13 56.86 11.44 19.27
CA ALA A 13 55.86 10.75 20.06
C ALA A 13 56.05 10.92 21.58
N SER A 14 54.94 11.00 22.29
CA SER A 14 54.76 10.24 23.52
C SER A 14 53.35 9.67 23.53
N GLU A 15 53.28 8.35 23.59
CA GLU A 15 52.05 7.59 23.77
C GLU A 15 51.46 7.92 25.13
N ASN A 16 50.20 8.36 25.13
CA ASN A 16 49.33 8.21 26.28
C ASN A 16 48.00 7.69 25.75
N THR A 17 47.87 6.38 25.79
CA THR A 17 46.68 5.59 25.52
C THR A 17 45.57 6.00 26.49
N LYS A 18 44.83 7.05 26.15
CA LYS A 18 43.47 7.22 26.66
C LYS A 18 42.57 6.31 25.85
N ASN A 19 41.99 5.32 26.54
CA ASN A 19 40.90 4.49 26.03
C ASN A 19 39.88 5.37 25.30
N VAL A 20 39.91 5.35 23.97
CA VAL A 20 38.80 5.82 23.15
C VAL A 20 37.77 4.70 23.23
N THR A 21 36.81 4.86 24.13
CA THR A 21 35.54 4.15 24.04
C THR A 21 35.03 4.33 22.61
N PRO A 22 34.68 3.27 21.87
CA PRO A 22 34.05 3.43 20.57
C PRO A 22 32.84 4.33 20.76
N ILE A 23 32.82 5.47 20.07
CA ILE A 23 31.65 6.34 20.02
C ILE A 23 30.53 5.46 19.47
N ASP A 24 29.52 5.25 20.31
CA ASP A 24 28.33 4.51 19.98
C ASP A 24 27.78 5.06 18.66
N GLN A 25 27.63 4.17 17.68
CA GLN A 25 27.15 4.52 16.35
C GLN A 25 25.66 4.84 16.48
N ASN A 26 25.32 6.08 16.85
CA ASN A 26 23.96 6.58 17.00
C ASN A 26 23.08 6.10 15.83
N GLN A 27 22.23 5.11 16.11
CA GLN A 27 21.03 4.86 15.33
C GLN A 27 20.19 6.13 15.44
N PHE A 28 19.86 6.75 14.30
CA PHE A 28 18.81 7.75 14.30
C PHE A 28 17.52 7.06 14.77
N PRO A 29 16.82 7.57 15.79
CA PRO A 29 15.58 6.96 16.24
C PRO A 29 14.54 7.20 15.14
N SER A 30 14.23 6.17 14.35
CA SER A 30 13.02 6.16 13.55
C SER A 30 11.85 5.70 14.40
N HIS A 31 10.69 6.31 14.19
CA HIS A 31 9.44 5.94 14.87
C HIS A 31 8.45 5.49 13.82
N GLN A 32 7.85 4.32 14.05
CA GLN A 32 6.86 3.73 13.16
C GLN A 32 5.51 3.65 13.89
N PHE A 33 4.44 3.99 13.18
CA PHE A 33 3.07 3.94 13.69
C PHE A 33 2.15 3.33 12.67
N HIS A 34 1.21 2.51 13.14
CA HIS A 34 0.21 1.87 12.29
C HIS A 34 -1.22 2.11 12.84
N ARG A 35 -2.19 2.30 11.95
CA ARG A 35 -3.60 2.57 12.24
C ARG A 35 -4.55 1.95 11.22
N ASP A 36 -5.08 0.76 11.51
CA ASP A 36 -6.29 0.26 10.85
C ASP A 36 -7.50 1.21 10.92
N HIS A 37 -8.39 1.07 9.93
CA HIS A 37 -9.69 1.72 9.78
C HIS A 37 -9.63 3.24 9.55
N VAL A 38 -8.57 3.73 8.93
CA VAL A 38 -8.46 5.12 8.48
C VAL A 38 -8.92 5.19 7.03
N LEU A 39 -9.97 5.98 6.74
CA LEU A 39 -10.62 6.09 5.42
C LEU A 39 -10.95 4.73 4.75
N GLY A 40 -11.43 3.76 5.52
CA GLY A 40 -11.73 2.41 5.00
C GLY A 40 -10.50 1.55 4.68
N THR A 41 -9.29 2.00 5.02
CA THR A 41 -8.03 1.25 4.91
C THR A 41 -7.21 1.38 6.20
N SER A 42 -5.89 1.38 6.15
CA SER A 42 -5.02 1.76 7.25
C SER A 42 -4.08 2.88 6.84
N LEU A 43 -3.50 3.47 7.87
CA LEU A 43 -2.45 4.45 7.81
C LEU A 43 -1.19 3.88 8.46
N ASP A 44 -0.09 3.87 7.73
CA ASP A 44 1.25 3.60 8.22
C ASP A 44 2.10 4.88 8.12
N VAL A 45 2.83 5.19 9.18
CA VAL A 45 3.64 6.40 9.27
C VAL A 45 5.02 6.09 9.82
N VAL A 46 6.06 6.54 9.12
CA VAL A 46 7.45 6.48 9.58
C VAL A 46 8.00 7.89 9.73
N MET A 47 8.67 8.18 10.84
CA MET A 47 9.27 9.50 11.10
C MET A 47 10.71 9.36 11.55
N THR A 48 11.57 10.28 11.10
CA THR A 48 13.00 10.34 11.46
C THR A 48 13.39 11.72 12.00
N GLY A 49 14.52 11.79 12.71
CA GLY A 49 15.13 13.04 13.18
C GLY A 49 14.59 13.60 14.50
N VAL A 50 13.61 12.95 15.12
CA VAL A 50 12.94 13.47 16.33
C VAL A 50 12.84 12.43 17.44
N ASP A 51 12.58 12.88 18.66
CA ASP A 51 12.26 11.97 19.76
C ASP A 51 10.84 11.40 19.64
N LYS A 52 10.51 10.44 20.52
CA LYS A 52 9.21 9.75 20.50
C LYS A 52 8.03 10.67 20.86
N GLN A 53 8.25 11.73 21.64
CA GLN A 53 7.19 12.66 22.04
C GLN A 53 6.83 13.57 20.85
N ASP A 54 7.81 14.09 20.16
CA ASP A 54 7.63 14.88 18.94
C ASP A 54 7.06 14.04 17.80
N ALA A 55 7.53 12.79 17.61
CA ALA A 55 6.94 11.86 16.66
C ALA A 55 5.44 11.62 16.92
N LYS A 56 5.02 11.50 18.19
CA LYS A 56 3.61 11.41 18.56
C LYS A 56 2.83 12.71 18.30
N ARG A 57 3.46 13.88 18.50
CA ARG A 57 2.83 15.18 18.18
C ARG A 57 2.54 15.29 16.68
N ALA A 58 3.51 14.93 15.84
CA ALA A 58 3.33 14.89 14.40
C ALA A 58 2.28 13.85 13.96
N LEU A 59 2.26 12.66 14.57
CA LEU A 59 1.23 11.66 14.29
C LEU A 59 -0.19 12.17 14.62
N ASN A 60 -0.36 12.83 15.76
CA ASN A 60 -1.65 13.41 16.13
C ASN A 60 -2.09 14.49 15.13
N ALA A 61 -1.15 15.27 14.57
CA ALA A 61 -1.45 16.26 13.54
C ALA A 61 -1.90 15.59 12.23
N ILE A 62 -1.24 14.50 11.81
CA ILE A 62 -1.65 13.66 10.68
C ILE A 62 -3.07 13.14 10.89
N GLU A 63 -3.33 12.48 12.02
CA GLU A 63 -4.64 11.88 12.33
C GLU A 63 -5.75 12.94 12.37
N SER A 64 -5.45 14.12 12.92
CA SER A 64 -6.41 15.23 13.00
C SER A 64 -6.74 15.80 11.63
N GLU A 65 -5.74 15.99 10.75
CA GLU A 65 -5.99 16.50 9.40
C GLU A 65 -6.74 15.48 8.54
N ILE A 66 -6.40 14.19 8.66
CA ILE A 66 -7.16 13.11 7.99
C ILE A 66 -8.61 13.10 8.47
N ALA A 67 -8.87 13.17 9.78
CA ALA A 67 -10.22 13.17 10.32
C ALA A 67 -11.03 14.41 9.90
N ARG A 68 -10.38 15.58 9.80
CA ARG A 68 -11.01 16.81 9.31
C ARG A 68 -11.40 16.68 7.84
N LEU A 69 -10.49 16.18 6.99
CA LEU A 69 -10.76 16.00 5.57
C LEU A 69 -11.74 14.85 5.29
N ASP A 70 -11.81 13.82 6.14
CA ASP A 70 -12.85 12.78 6.07
C ASP A 70 -14.26 13.40 6.22
N GLN A 71 -14.43 14.38 7.13
CA GLN A 71 -15.69 15.13 7.27
C GLN A 71 -16.02 16.01 6.06
N ILE A 72 -15.07 16.28 5.18
CA ILE A 72 -15.29 17.13 4.00
C ILE A 72 -15.51 16.25 2.75
N LEU A 73 -14.64 15.27 2.53
CA LEU A 73 -14.46 14.59 1.24
C LEU A 73 -15.04 13.17 1.19
N SER A 74 -15.50 12.61 2.31
CA SER A 74 -15.95 11.22 2.37
C SER A 74 -17.37 11.03 1.85
N THR A 75 -17.51 10.28 0.76
CA THR A 75 -18.81 9.90 0.18
C THR A 75 -19.53 8.80 0.97
N TRP A 76 -18.83 8.16 1.91
CA TRP A 76 -19.36 7.10 2.79
C TRP A 76 -20.06 7.65 4.03
N ARG A 77 -19.94 8.95 4.28
CA ARG A 77 -20.50 9.64 5.44
C ARG A 77 -21.70 10.47 5.04
N ASP A 78 -22.82 10.28 5.70
CA ASP A 78 -24.02 11.11 5.47
C ASP A 78 -23.85 12.55 5.98
N ASP A 79 -22.94 12.76 6.94
CA ASP A 79 -22.66 14.04 7.58
C ASP A 79 -21.48 14.80 6.96
N SER A 80 -20.95 14.36 5.83
CA SER A 80 -19.85 15.06 5.15
C SER A 80 -20.33 16.22 4.26
N GLU A 81 -19.45 17.18 4.03
CA GLU A 81 -19.73 18.32 3.16
C GLU A 81 -20.02 17.88 1.71
N ILE A 82 -19.24 16.93 1.16
CA ILE A 82 -19.48 16.40 -0.18
C ILE A 82 -20.81 15.64 -0.29
N SER A 83 -21.24 14.94 0.76
CA SER A 83 -22.55 14.28 0.80
C SER A 83 -23.68 15.30 0.79
N ALA A 84 -23.53 16.40 1.53
CA ALA A 84 -24.48 17.52 1.47
C ALA A 84 -24.55 18.13 0.06
N LEU A 85 -23.39 18.40 -0.58
CA LEU A 85 -23.31 18.88 -1.96
C LEU A 85 -24.02 17.92 -2.92
N ASN A 86 -23.73 16.63 -2.82
CA ASN A 86 -24.35 15.60 -3.65
C ASN A 86 -25.86 15.56 -3.47
N GLN A 87 -26.40 15.72 -2.25
CA GLN A 87 -27.84 15.68 -2.00
C GLN A 87 -28.59 16.90 -2.56
N THR A 88 -27.93 18.04 -2.69
CA THR A 88 -28.56 19.35 -2.96
C THR A 88 -28.06 20.03 -4.26
N ALA A 89 -27.40 19.23 -5.11
CA ALA A 89 -26.76 19.53 -6.40
C ALA A 89 -27.63 20.19 -7.50
N THR A 90 -28.76 20.83 -7.17
CA THR A 90 -29.60 21.61 -8.11
C THR A 90 -29.47 23.12 -7.92
N SER A 91 -28.72 23.56 -6.93
CA SER A 91 -28.55 24.97 -6.56
C SER A 91 -27.07 25.35 -6.49
N LYS A 92 -26.74 26.62 -6.73
CA LYS A 92 -25.39 27.16 -6.50
C LYS A 92 -25.08 27.12 -5.00
N GLN A 93 -24.02 26.42 -4.61
CA GLN A 93 -23.68 26.19 -3.22
C GLN A 93 -22.31 26.74 -2.89
N LYS A 94 -22.19 27.42 -1.76
CA LYS A 94 -20.89 27.77 -1.19
C LYS A 94 -20.32 26.57 -0.46
N VAL A 95 -19.06 26.25 -0.73
CA VAL A 95 -18.34 25.13 -0.13
C VAL A 95 -17.06 25.60 0.54
N SER A 96 -16.42 24.73 1.31
CA SER A 96 -15.09 24.94 1.87
C SER A 96 -14.03 25.08 0.77
N PRO A 97 -12.90 25.77 1.07
CA PRO A 97 -11.76 25.84 0.16
C PRO A 97 -11.29 24.46 -0.31
N GLU A 98 -11.20 23.50 0.61
CA GLU A 98 -10.70 22.16 0.30
C GLU A 98 -11.65 21.35 -0.59
N LEU A 99 -12.96 21.43 -0.35
CA LEU A 99 -13.93 20.78 -1.26
C LEU A 99 -13.88 21.43 -2.64
N PHE A 100 -13.79 22.76 -2.72
CA PHE A 100 -13.65 23.46 -3.99
C PHE A 100 -12.38 23.05 -4.75
N GLU A 101 -11.22 23.03 -4.07
CA GLU A 101 -9.94 22.62 -4.63
C GLU A 101 -10.00 21.20 -5.21
N VAL A 102 -10.55 20.25 -4.46
CA VAL A 102 -10.66 18.85 -4.91
C VAL A 102 -11.57 18.72 -6.12
N ILE A 103 -12.76 19.33 -6.11
CA ILE A 103 -13.67 19.25 -7.26
C ILE A 103 -13.06 19.95 -8.49
N ALA A 104 -12.45 21.12 -8.32
CA ALA A 104 -11.78 21.83 -9.41
C ALA A 104 -10.62 21.02 -10.00
N ALA A 105 -9.84 20.35 -9.15
CA ALA A 105 -8.75 19.47 -9.61
C ALA A 105 -9.29 18.25 -10.36
N CYS A 106 -10.38 17.64 -9.89
CA CYS A 106 -11.03 16.53 -10.60
C CYS A 106 -11.50 16.95 -12.00
N GLU A 107 -12.06 18.16 -12.15
CA GLU A 107 -12.45 18.71 -13.46
C GLU A 107 -11.26 18.98 -14.37
N ASN A 108 -10.18 19.50 -13.81
CA ASN A 108 -8.94 19.73 -14.56
C ASN A 108 -8.38 18.39 -15.08
N TRP A 109 -8.29 17.37 -14.23
CA TRP A 109 -7.86 16.02 -14.63
C TRP A 109 -8.80 15.38 -15.65
N ARG A 110 -10.10 15.57 -15.51
CA ARG A 110 -11.08 15.14 -16.51
C ARG A 110 -10.80 15.75 -17.88
N ASN A 111 -10.49 17.04 -17.93
CA ASN A 111 -10.17 17.73 -19.18
C ASN A 111 -8.82 17.25 -19.77
N GLN A 112 -7.78 17.16 -18.95
CA GLN A 112 -6.44 16.76 -19.41
C GLN A 112 -6.39 15.31 -19.93
N THR A 113 -7.23 14.43 -19.38
CA THR A 113 -7.28 13.02 -19.74
C THR A 113 -8.36 12.70 -20.77
N CYS A 114 -9.00 13.72 -21.34
CA CYS A 114 -10.13 13.56 -22.27
C CYS A 114 -11.23 12.64 -21.70
N GLY A 115 -11.54 12.81 -20.41
CA GLY A 115 -12.55 12.08 -19.66
C GLY A 115 -12.14 10.66 -19.24
N ALA A 116 -10.87 10.28 -19.30
CA ALA A 116 -10.44 8.98 -18.77
C ALA A 116 -10.39 8.96 -17.23
N PHE A 117 -10.14 10.11 -16.60
CA PHE A 117 -10.47 10.38 -15.21
C PHE A 117 -11.78 11.15 -15.13
N ASP A 118 -12.67 10.81 -14.20
CA ASP A 118 -13.87 11.59 -13.92
C ASP A 118 -14.27 11.47 -12.44
N GLY A 119 -14.28 12.60 -11.72
CA GLY A 119 -14.71 12.67 -10.32
C GLY A 119 -16.23 12.66 -10.13
N ARG A 120 -17.02 12.55 -11.20
CA ARG A 120 -18.50 12.62 -11.20
C ARG A 120 -19.18 11.25 -11.25
N LEU A 121 -18.43 10.17 -11.08
CA LEU A 121 -18.91 8.79 -11.26
C LEU A 121 -19.84 8.27 -10.14
N GLY A 122 -20.22 9.08 -9.16
CA GLY A 122 -20.93 8.62 -7.96
C GLY A 122 -22.23 7.87 -8.27
N GLN A 123 -23.00 8.28 -9.29
CA GLN A 123 -24.20 7.54 -9.70
C GLN A 123 -23.87 6.16 -10.27
N LEU A 124 -22.83 6.10 -11.10
CA LEU A 124 -22.39 4.86 -11.73
C LEU A 124 -21.85 3.89 -10.67
N ILE A 125 -21.00 4.36 -9.76
CA ILE A 125 -20.47 3.59 -8.63
C ILE A 125 -21.63 3.01 -7.81
N THR A 126 -22.60 3.85 -7.41
CA THR A 126 -23.78 3.41 -6.65
C THR A 126 -24.59 2.34 -7.41
N ALA A 127 -24.72 2.46 -8.73
CA ALA A 127 -25.44 1.48 -9.55
C ALA A 127 -24.74 0.11 -9.56
N TRP A 128 -23.41 0.11 -9.66
CA TRP A 128 -22.59 -1.10 -9.57
C TRP A 128 -22.60 -1.73 -8.17
N GLU A 129 -22.57 -0.94 -7.09
CA GLU A 129 -22.68 -1.45 -5.72
C GLU A 129 -24.01 -2.18 -5.48
N LYS A 130 -25.11 -1.58 -5.96
CA LYS A 130 -26.46 -2.17 -5.86
C LYS A 130 -26.61 -3.48 -6.63
N SER A 131 -25.77 -3.73 -7.64
CA SER A 131 -25.86 -4.94 -8.45
C SER A 131 -25.30 -6.19 -7.74
N GLN A 132 -24.67 -6.02 -6.56
CA GLN A 132 -24.19 -7.07 -5.63
C GLN A 132 -23.41 -8.23 -6.27
N GLY A 133 -22.81 -8.02 -7.45
CA GLY A 133 -22.08 -9.06 -8.18
C GLY A 133 -22.92 -10.15 -8.82
N ILE A 134 -24.25 -9.99 -8.83
CA ILE A 134 -25.19 -10.96 -9.42
C ILE A 134 -25.61 -10.52 -10.82
N ALA A 135 -25.63 -9.22 -11.10
CA ALA A 135 -25.98 -8.66 -12.41
C ALA A 135 -25.00 -7.54 -12.83
N LYS A 136 -24.68 -7.45 -14.12
CA LYS A 136 -24.10 -6.23 -14.68
C LYS A 136 -25.15 -5.11 -14.61
N VAL A 137 -24.72 -3.86 -14.41
CA VAL A 137 -25.61 -2.72 -14.62
C VAL A 137 -26.14 -2.81 -16.05
N ASP A 138 -27.47 -2.79 -16.21
CA ASP A 138 -28.08 -2.94 -17.53
C ASP A 138 -27.62 -1.83 -18.47
N ALA A 139 -27.53 -2.16 -19.76
CA ALA A 139 -26.93 -1.27 -20.76
C ALA A 139 -27.69 0.05 -20.92
N GLU A 140 -29.01 0.05 -20.69
CA GLU A 140 -29.85 1.23 -20.81
C GLU A 140 -29.59 2.21 -19.66
N THR A 141 -29.66 1.73 -18.41
CA THR A 141 -29.32 2.53 -17.22
C THR A 141 -27.92 3.11 -17.32
N ARG A 142 -26.94 2.30 -17.74
CA ARG A 142 -25.56 2.74 -17.91
C ARG A 142 -25.43 3.83 -18.97
N ALA A 143 -26.04 3.65 -20.14
CA ALA A 143 -26.03 4.64 -21.21
C ALA A 143 -26.71 5.94 -20.80
N GLN A 144 -27.77 5.89 -20.00
CA GLN A 144 -28.43 7.07 -19.44
C GLN A 144 -27.51 7.84 -18.49
N ILE A 145 -26.83 7.15 -17.57
CA ILE A 145 -25.88 7.77 -16.63
C ILE A 145 -24.76 8.47 -17.40
N ILE A 146 -24.12 7.78 -18.36
CA ILE A 146 -23.04 8.34 -19.18
C ILE A 146 -23.53 9.54 -19.99
N SER A 147 -24.72 9.44 -20.61
CA SER A 147 -25.27 10.56 -21.38
C SER A 147 -25.51 11.80 -20.51
N HIS A 148 -25.89 11.62 -19.24
CA HIS A 148 -25.97 12.74 -18.30
C HIS A 148 -24.60 13.29 -17.94
N LEU A 149 -23.61 12.43 -17.65
CA LEU A 149 -22.24 12.87 -17.35
C LEU A 149 -21.63 13.70 -18.48
N ASP A 150 -21.87 13.31 -19.74
CA ASP A 150 -21.37 14.01 -20.92
C ASP A 150 -22.07 15.36 -21.17
N LYS A 151 -23.38 15.44 -20.92
CA LYS A 151 -24.18 16.66 -21.19
C LYS A 151 -24.08 17.70 -20.09
N ASN A 152 -23.88 17.27 -18.85
CA ASN A 152 -23.88 18.18 -17.72
C ASN A 152 -22.53 18.88 -17.59
N GLN A 153 -22.57 20.21 -17.60
CA GLN A 153 -21.45 21.02 -17.17
C GLN A 153 -21.62 21.36 -15.69
N ILE A 154 -20.50 21.55 -15.00
CA ILE A 154 -20.49 22.13 -13.66
C ILE A 154 -19.91 23.52 -13.76
N GLU A 155 -20.46 24.46 -12.99
CA GLU A 155 -19.94 25.80 -12.86
C GLU A 155 -19.15 25.90 -11.56
N LEU A 156 -17.90 26.36 -11.68
CA LEU A 156 -16.99 26.57 -10.56
C LEU A 156 -16.59 28.04 -10.52
N ASP A 157 -16.79 28.67 -9.37
CA ASP A 157 -16.48 30.07 -9.14
C ASP A 157 -15.50 30.15 -7.95
N ALA A 158 -14.23 30.35 -8.31
CA ALA A 158 -13.11 30.31 -7.37
C ALA A 158 -13.07 31.52 -6.42
N GLU A 159 -13.60 32.67 -6.83
CA GLU A 159 -13.64 33.88 -6.00
C GLU A 159 -14.62 33.71 -4.83
N THR A 160 -15.77 33.09 -5.11
CA THR A 160 -16.81 32.89 -4.09
C THR A 160 -16.80 31.50 -3.46
N GLN A 161 -15.96 30.59 -3.96
CA GLN A 161 -15.91 29.17 -3.60
C GLN A 161 -17.28 28.51 -3.73
N THR A 162 -17.88 28.67 -4.92
CA THR A 162 -19.20 28.12 -5.19
C THR A 162 -19.18 27.10 -6.32
N ILE A 163 -19.99 26.06 -6.14
CA ILE A 163 -20.18 24.96 -7.09
C ILE A 163 -21.66 24.93 -7.47
N GLN A 164 -21.93 24.85 -8.76
CA GLN A 164 -23.27 24.57 -9.29
C GLN A 164 -23.18 23.40 -10.26
N SER A 165 -23.99 22.38 -10.03
CA SER A 165 -24.12 21.21 -10.90
C SER A 165 -25.60 20.91 -11.17
N SER A 166 -25.89 19.83 -11.88
CA SER A 166 -27.25 19.30 -11.98
C SER A 166 -27.44 18.15 -10.99
N SER A 167 -28.71 17.81 -10.70
CA SER A 167 -29.05 16.68 -9.83
C SER A 167 -28.55 15.32 -10.35
N SER A 168 -28.25 15.23 -11.65
CA SER A 168 -27.72 14.02 -12.27
C SER A 168 -26.21 13.85 -12.10
N VAL A 169 -25.50 14.84 -11.56
CA VAL A 169 -24.09 14.72 -11.17
C VAL A 169 -23.99 14.34 -9.69
N LYS A 170 -23.22 13.28 -9.39
CA LYS A 170 -22.84 12.91 -8.02
C LYS A 170 -21.33 12.77 -7.97
N PHE A 171 -20.68 13.62 -7.20
CA PHE A 171 -19.25 13.63 -7.04
C PHE A 171 -18.78 12.44 -6.18
N ALA A 172 -17.74 11.76 -6.66
CA ALA A 172 -17.02 10.69 -6.00
C ALA A 172 -15.52 10.84 -6.33
N PRO A 173 -14.82 11.78 -5.66
CA PRO A 173 -13.44 12.13 -5.98
C PRO A 173 -12.43 11.18 -5.32
N ASP A 174 -12.83 9.98 -4.91
CA ASP A 174 -12.01 9.03 -4.15
C ASP A 174 -10.64 8.74 -4.81
N ALA A 175 -10.59 8.76 -6.15
CA ALA A 175 -9.39 8.59 -6.97
C ALA A 175 -8.48 9.84 -7.05
N TYR A 176 -8.73 10.87 -6.25
CA TYR A 176 -7.88 12.07 -6.09
C TYR A 176 -7.80 12.49 -4.62
N ALA A 177 -8.94 12.42 -3.91
CA ALA A 177 -9.09 12.86 -2.52
C ALA A 177 -8.15 12.13 -1.56
N LYS A 178 -7.87 10.84 -1.78
CA LYS A 178 -6.97 10.07 -0.92
C LYS A 178 -5.54 10.61 -1.00
N GLY A 179 -5.01 10.80 -2.21
CA GLY A 179 -3.74 11.48 -2.41
C GLY A 179 -3.70 12.90 -1.82
N TYR A 180 -4.77 13.70 -2.03
CA TYR A 180 -4.88 15.04 -1.43
C TYR A 180 -4.77 15.01 0.09
N ILE A 181 -5.43 14.06 0.75
CA ILE A 181 -5.38 13.87 2.20
C ILE A 181 -3.97 13.52 2.67
N ILE A 182 -3.24 12.66 1.94
CA ILE A 182 -1.85 12.31 2.24
C ILE A 182 -0.96 13.56 2.19
N ASP A 183 -1.07 14.38 1.14
CA ASP A 183 -0.28 15.60 0.98
C ASP A 183 -0.56 16.61 2.11
N ARG A 184 -1.84 16.80 2.47
CA ARG A 184 -2.26 17.67 3.58
C ARG A 184 -1.81 17.15 4.93
N ALA A 185 -1.86 15.85 5.16
CA ALA A 185 -1.38 15.22 6.39
C ALA A 185 0.14 15.38 6.55
N LEU A 186 0.93 15.22 5.48
CA LEU A 186 2.37 15.49 5.50
C LEU A 186 2.66 16.95 5.84
N ALA A 187 1.94 17.89 5.24
CA ALA A 187 2.06 19.31 5.56
C ALA A 187 1.75 19.60 7.04
N ALA A 188 0.67 19.00 7.58
CA ALA A 188 0.28 19.13 8.98
C ALA A 188 1.35 18.60 9.95
N ALA A 189 1.95 17.44 9.66
CA ALA A 189 3.06 16.91 10.46
C ALA A 189 4.26 17.87 10.50
N ARG A 190 4.69 18.35 9.33
CA ARG A 190 5.84 19.26 9.20
C ARG A 190 5.58 20.62 9.87
N GLN A 191 4.35 21.10 9.84
CA GLN A 191 3.96 22.33 10.54
C GLN A 191 3.95 22.13 12.06
N ALA A 192 3.48 20.98 12.54
CA ALA A 192 3.42 20.67 13.97
C ALA A 192 4.79 20.37 14.61
N VAL A 193 5.73 19.87 13.81
CA VAL A 193 7.10 19.52 14.23
C VAL A 193 8.09 19.90 13.12
N PRO A 194 8.57 21.16 13.10
CA PRO A 194 9.55 21.63 12.11
C PRO A 194 10.90 20.89 12.15
N GLU A 195 11.22 20.23 13.26
CA GLU A 195 12.46 19.46 13.48
C GLU A 195 12.46 18.08 12.84
N LEU A 196 11.35 17.63 12.23
CA LEU A 196 11.30 16.38 11.48
C LEU A 196 12.35 16.39 10.36
N GLU A 197 13.13 15.31 10.25
CA GLU A 197 14.13 15.15 9.18
C GLU A 197 13.58 14.30 8.03
N GLY A 198 12.56 13.48 8.28
CA GLY A 198 11.91 12.67 7.26
C GLY A 198 10.59 12.06 7.73
N VAL A 199 9.68 11.87 6.77
CA VAL A 199 8.33 11.33 6.99
C VAL A 199 7.94 10.44 5.81
N LEU A 200 7.40 9.26 6.08
CA LEU A 200 6.63 8.46 5.13
C LEU A 200 5.21 8.34 5.65
N ILE A 201 4.23 8.58 4.78
CA ILE A 201 2.82 8.31 5.03
C ILE A 201 2.36 7.32 3.94
N ASP A 202 1.88 6.16 4.34
CA ASP A 202 1.18 5.18 3.50
C ASP A 202 -0.28 5.12 3.94
N LEU A 203 -1.20 5.38 3.01
CA LEU A 203 -2.64 5.29 3.23
C LEU A 203 -3.25 4.31 2.24
N GLY A 204 -3.18 3.02 2.57
CA GLY A 204 -3.78 1.95 1.78
C GLY A 204 -3.02 1.58 0.52
N GLY A 205 -1.71 1.80 0.50
CA GLY A 205 -0.82 1.53 -0.63
C GLY A 205 -0.40 2.80 -1.37
N ASP A 206 -1.15 3.90 -1.24
CA ASP A 206 -0.73 5.19 -1.79
C ASP A 206 0.11 5.92 -0.76
N MET A 207 1.26 6.43 -1.20
CA MET A 207 2.31 6.89 -0.30
C MET A 207 2.84 8.26 -0.67
N ARG A 208 3.31 8.98 0.35
CA ARG A 208 4.16 10.16 0.22
C ARG A 208 5.36 10.03 1.13
N VAL A 209 6.55 10.23 0.59
CA VAL A 209 7.81 10.26 1.34
C VAL A 209 8.42 11.65 1.30
N TRP A 210 9.03 12.07 2.39
CA TRP A 210 9.70 13.36 2.51
C TRP A 210 10.96 13.24 3.34
N GLY A 211 12.00 13.98 2.99
CA GLY A 211 13.24 14.06 3.74
C GLY A 211 14.00 12.72 3.82
N SER A 212 14.69 12.51 4.94
CA SER A 212 15.66 11.43 5.12
C SER A 212 15.01 10.11 5.55
N ALA A 213 15.30 9.04 4.80
CA ALA A 213 14.89 7.68 5.15
C ALA A 213 15.60 7.16 6.42
N PRO A 214 15.04 6.15 7.13
CA PRO A 214 15.62 5.57 8.34
C PRO A 214 17.00 4.92 8.16
N GLN A 215 17.27 4.37 6.98
CA GLN A 215 18.54 3.71 6.69
C GLN A 215 19.64 4.75 6.43
N LYS A 216 20.84 4.54 6.98
CA LYS A 216 22.02 5.34 6.60
C LYS A 216 22.18 5.25 5.10
N ALA A 217 22.18 6.41 4.44
CA ALA A 217 22.56 6.50 3.06
C ALA A 217 23.90 5.79 2.86
N THR A 218 23.88 4.61 2.24
CA THR A 218 25.08 4.11 1.59
C THR A 218 25.37 5.05 0.42
N ALA A 219 26.58 5.02 -0.13
CA ALA A 219 26.89 5.81 -1.33
C ALA A 219 25.95 5.51 -2.53
N GLN A 220 25.07 4.51 -2.43
CA GLN A 220 24.14 4.05 -3.47
C GLN A 220 22.64 4.19 -3.12
N ALA A 221 22.25 4.50 -1.88
CA ALA A 221 20.82 4.59 -1.51
C ALA A 221 20.56 5.84 -0.66
N THR A 222 20.22 6.96 -1.30
CA THR A 222 19.97 8.25 -0.63
C THR A 222 18.49 8.54 -0.35
N GLY A 223 17.57 7.80 -0.97
CA GLY A 223 16.12 7.94 -0.81
C GLY A 223 15.44 6.81 -0.04
N TRP A 224 14.12 6.93 0.11
CA TRP A 224 13.22 5.93 0.67
C TRP A 224 13.05 4.76 -0.28
N ASN A 225 13.22 3.54 0.24
CA ASN A 225 13.06 2.32 -0.55
C ASN A 225 11.60 1.86 -0.49
N ILE A 226 10.88 1.97 -1.61
CA ILE A 226 9.46 1.64 -1.73
C ILE A 226 9.29 0.42 -2.62
N GLY A 227 8.75 -0.67 -2.08
CA GLY A 227 8.50 -1.88 -2.85
C GLY A 227 7.28 -1.74 -3.76
N VAL A 228 7.42 -2.11 -5.03
CA VAL A 228 6.30 -2.29 -5.97
C VAL A 228 5.85 -3.75 -5.91
N GLN A 229 4.58 -3.97 -5.60
CA GLN A 229 4.03 -5.32 -5.60
C GLN A 229 3.97 -5.87 -7.03
N ASP A 230 4.26 -7.15 -7.18
CA ASP A 230 4.05 -7.87 -8.45
C ASP A 230 2.57 -7.84 -8.86
N ALA A 231 2.31 -7.53 -10.13
CA ALA A 231 0.97 -7.35 -10.67
C ALA A 231 0.12 -8.63 -10.66
N PHE A 232 0.73 -9.81 -10.77
CA PHE A 232 0.02 -11.10 -10.85
C PHE A 232 0.13 -11.93 -9.57
N ASN A 233 1.09 -11.58 -8.72
CA ASN A 233 1.29 -12.23 -7.44
C ASN A 233 0.65 -11.43 -6.29
N HIS A 234 -0.64 -11.71 -6.09
CA HIS A 234 -1.44 -11.17 -4.99
C HIS A 234 -1.33 -12.00 -3.70
N PHE A 235 -0.15 -12.54 -3.37
CA PHE A 235 0.07 -13.11 -2.05
C PHE A 235 0.44 -11.99 -1.06
N ASP A 236 -0.14 -12.00 0.14
CA ASP A 236 0.07 -10.94 1.16
C ASP A 236 1.51 -10.90 1.70
N ASN A 237 2.30 -11.94 1.43
CA ASN A 237 3.72 -12.06 1.75
C ASN A 237 4.63 -12.16 0.51
N ALA A 238 4.12 -11.82 -0.67
CA ALA A 238 4.94 -11.70 -1.86
C ALA A 238 6.05 -10.67 -1.62
N ALA A 239 7.27 -11.02 -2.03
CA ALA A 239 8.33 -10.03 -2.13
C ALA A 239 7.94 -9.01 -3.21
N PRO A 240 8.31 -7.73 -3.07
CA PRO A 240 8.11 -6.76 -4.14
C PRO A 240 8.88 -7.20 -5.40
N SER A 241 8.30 -6.95 -6.58
CA SER A 241 8.93 -7.24 -7.87
C SER A 241 10.02 -6.23 -8.21
N GLN A 242 9.86 -5.00 -7.72
CA GLN A 242 10.80 -3.89 -7.89
C GLN A 242 10.90 -3.08 -6.59
N VAL A 243 12.02 -2.38 -6.40
CA VAL A 243 12.21 -1.43 -5.30
C VAL A 243 12.57 -0.08 -5.90
N LEU A 244 11.74 0.92 -5.61
CA LEU A 244 11.92 2.30 -6.03
C LEU A 244 12.71 3.06 -4.96
N ASN A 245 13.69 3.87 -5.36
CA ASN A 245 14.37 4.82 -4.50
C ASN A 245 13.76 6.21 -4.69
N LEU A 246 12.93 6.63 -3.74
CA LEU A 246 12.14 7.86 -3.84
C LEU A 246 12.68 8.95 -2.91
N GLN A 247 12.71 10.19 -3.38
CA GLN A 247 13.14 11.36 -2.60
C GLN A 247 12.11 12.48 -2.78
N ASP A 248 11.45 12.88 -1.69
CA ASP A 248 10.41 13.91 -1.72
C ASP A 248 9.33 13.65 -2.78
N GLN A 249 8.99 12.38 -3.03
CA GLN A 249 8.00 11.95 -4.02
C GLN A 249 6.78 11.23 -3.39
N ALA A 250 5.75 11.06 -4.21
CA ALA A 250 4.58 10.24 -3.96
C ALA A 250 4.56 9.04 -4.90
N VAL A 251 3.86 7.98 -4.50
CA VAL A 251 3.52 6.86 -5.38
C VAL A 251 2.08 6.44 -5.14
N ALA A 252 1.35 6.18 -6.22
CA ALA A 252 -0.01 5.67 -6.17
C ALA A 252 -0.15 4.38 -7.00
N PHE A 253 -1.05 3.51 -6.56
CA PHE A 253 -1.31 2.21 -7.18
C PHE A 253 -2.79 2.07 -7.56
N SER A 254 -3.05 1.91 -8.86
CA SER A 254 -4.39 1.60 -9.38
C SER A 254 -4.38 0.28 -10.11
N GLY A 255 -5.40 -0.57 -9.92
CA GLY A 255 -5.46 -1.87 -10.58
C GLY A 255 -6.57 -2.74 -10.04
N LYS A 256 -6.61 -4.01 -10.46
CA LYS A 256 -7.65 -4.95 -9.99
C LYS A 256 -7.56 -5.16 -8.48
N GLY A 257 -6.33 -5.24 -7.94
CA GLY A 257 -6.07 -5.36 -6.51
C GLY A 257 -6.97 -6.38 -5.79
N TYR A 258 -7.28 -6.13 -4.52
CA TYR A 258 -8.22 -6.95 -3.73
C TYR A 258 -9.60 -6.30 -3.55
N ARG A 259 -9.77 -5.04 -3.96
CA ARG A 259 -11.03 -4.30 -3.84
C ARG A 259 -11.87 -4.61 -5.07
N ASN A 260 -12.96 -5.34 -4.86
CA ASN A 260 -13.91 -5.63 -5.92
C ASN A 260 -15.20 -4.81 -5.76
N LEU A 261 -15.74 -4.38 -6.89
CA LEU A 261 -17.08 -3.82 -7.01
C LEU A 261 -17.92 -4.89 -7.72
N ALA A 262 -18.86 -5.49 -6.99
CA ALA A 262 -19.72 -6.53 -7.56
C ALA A 262 -18.92 -7.72 -8.19
N GLY A 263 -17.81 -8.13 -7.56
CA GLY A 263 -16.96 -9.22 -8.08
C GLY A 263 -16.05 -8.84 -9.26
N GLN A 264 -16.03 -7.58 -9.67
CA GLN A 264 -15.14 -7.02 -10.70
C GLN A 264 -14.22 -5.95 -10.10
N THR A 265 -13.28 -5.37 -10.85
CA THR A 265 -12.49 -4.23 -10.34
C THR A 265 -13.40 -3.09 -9.89
N HIS A 266 -12.93 -2.29 -8.93
CA HIS A 266 -13.60 -1.05 -8.52
C HIS A 266 -13.34 0.12 -9.47
N LEU A 267 -12.43 -0.04 -10.44
CA LEU A 267 -12.15 0.97 -11.45
C LEU A 267 -13.14 0.89 -12.61
N LEU A 268 -13.80 2.00 -12.91
CA LEU A 268 -14.80 2.10 -13.97
C LEU A 268 -14.28 2.99 -15.09
N ASP A 269 -14.55 2.61 -16.33
CA ASP A 269 -14.32 3.45 -17.50
C ASP A 269 -15.41 4.53 -17.58
N PRO A 270 -15.10 5.83 -17.46
CA PRO A 270 -16.11 6.88 -17.52
C PRO A 270 -16.86 6.96 -18.86
N LYS A 271 -16.25 6.50 -19.96
CA LYS A 271 -16.82 6.58 -21.31
C LYS A 271 -17.80 5.46 -21.60
N THR A 272 -17.52 4.26 -21.09
CA THR A 272 -18.37 3.07 -21.34
C THR A 272 -19.23 2.69 -20.16
N GLY A 273 -18.87 3.18 -18.96
CA GLY A 273 -19.45 2.86 -17.67
C GLY A 273 -19.17 1.43 -17.20
N GLU A 274 -18.30 0.70 -17.89
CA GLU A 274 -17.95 -0.69 -17.59
C GLU A 274 -16.75 -0.76 -16.64
N ALA A 275 -16.62 -1.86 -15.90
CA ALA A 275 -15.45 -2.11 -15.07
C ALA A 275 -14.22 -2.44 -15.94
N LEU A 276 -13.07 -1.83 -15.64
CA LEU A 276 -11.84 -1.99 -16.41
C LEU A 276 -11.25 -3.41 -16.27
N GLN A 277 -11.12 -4.14 -17.38
CA GLN A 277 -10.60 -5.52 -17.36
C GLN A 277 -9.17 -5.66 -17.88
N GLN A 278 -8.71 -4.68 -18.67
CA GLN A 278 -7.48 -4.80 -19.46
C GLN A 278 -6.21 -4.46 -18.69
N VAL A 279 -6.34 -3.74 -17.57
CA VAL A 279 -5.21 -3.32 -16.74
C VAL A 279 -5.18 -4.15 -15.47
N GLU A 280 -4.01 -4.72 -15.17
CA GLU A 280 -3.79 -5.46 -13.93
C GLU A 280 -3.32 -4.51 -12.82
N GLN A 281 -2.34 -3.67 -13.16
CA GLN A 281 -1.73 -2.70 -12.25
C GLN A 281 -1.20 -1.49 -13.02
N CYS A 282 -1.35 -0.31 -12.44
CA CYS A 282 -0.74 0.94 -12.84
C CYS A 282 -0.08 1.54 -11.59
N VAL A 283 1.19 1.88 -11.70
CA VAL A 283 1.96 2.53 -10.66
C VAL A 283 2.41 3.87 -11.19
N VAL A 284 2.16 4.94 -10.45
CA VAL A 284 2.57 6.29 -10.83
C VAL A 284 3.38 6.88 -9.70
N VAL A 285 4.55 7.42 -10.04
CA VAL A 285 5.42 8.16 -9.13
C VAL A 285 5.41 9.63 -9.54
N GLY A 286 5.36 10.53 -8.57
CA GLY A 286 5.22 11.96 -8.82
C GLY A 286 5.61 12.82 -7.64
N THR A 287 5.38 14.13 -7.73
CA THR A 287 5.71 15.09 -6.66
C THR A 287 4.54 15.38 -5.72
N CYS A 288 3.32 15.01 -6.12
CA CYS A 288 2.05 15.27 -5.44
C CYS A 288 1.25 13.97 -5.39
N ALA A 289 0.84 13.53 -4.19
CA ALA A 289 0.11 12.28 -4.04
C ALA A 289 -1.29 12.35 -4.70
N ALA A 290 -1.95 13.51 -4.63
CA ALA A 290 -3.25 13.72 -5.28
C ALA A 290 -3.20 13.50 -6.80
N ASP A 291 -2.17 14.06 -7.44
CA ASP A 291 -1.97 13.94 -8.88
C ASP A 291 -1.56 12.52 -9.28
N THR A 292 -0.70 11.84 -8.50
CA THR A 292 -0.35 10.44 -8.78
C THR A 292 -1.56 9.51 -8.70
N ASP A 293 -2.48 9.72 -7.75
CA ASP A 293 -3.70 8.92 -7.57
C ASP A 293 -4.66 9.08 -8.77
N ALA A 294 -4.90 10.34 -9.19
CA ALA A 294 -5.72 10.62 -10.36
C ALA A 294 -5.09 10.11 -11.65
N LEU A 295 -3.78 10.28 -11.82
CA LEU A 295 -3.07 9.82 -13.01
C LEU A 295 -3.06 8.29 -13.07
N ALA A 296 -2.81 7.57 -11.97
CA ALA A 296 -2.85 6.11 -11.94
C ALA A 296 -4.24 5.57 -12.35
N THR A 297 -5.30 6.24 -11.89
CA THR A 297 -6.68 5.91 -12.27
C THR A 297 -6.96 6.24 -13.74
N ALA A 298 -6.53 7.42 -14.23
CA ALA A 298 -6.70 7.82 -15.62
C ALA A 298 -6.02 6.86 -16.58
N LEU A 299 -4.75 6.53 -16.31
CA LEU A 299 -3.92 5.64 -17.13
C LEU A 299 -4.52 4.24 -17.24
N ALA A 300 -5.21 3.77 -16.19
CA ALA A 300 -5.92 2.49 -16.25
C ALA A 300 -7.08 2.49 -17.27
N ALA A 301 -7.67 3.65 -17.55
CA ALA A 301 -8.77 3.84 -18.51
C ALA A 301 -8.31 4.32 -19.91
N MET A 302 -7.04 4.76 -20.04
CA MET A 302 -6.48 5.22 -21.31
C MET A 302 -5.88 4.08 -22.13
N SER A 303 -5.67 4.32 -23.43
CA SER A 303 -4.77 3.45 -24.19
C SER A 303 -3.35 3.58 -23.64
N PRO A 304 -2.53 2.51 -23.62
CA PRO A 304 -1.16 2.60 -23.12
C PRO A 304 -0.32 3.68 -23.83
N THR A 305 -0.53 3.87 -25.13
CA THR A 305 0.18 4.88 -25.92
C THR A 305 -0.19 6.30 -25.51
N ASP A 306 -1.49 6.61 -25.39
CA ASP A 306 -1.95 7.95 -25.00
C ASP A 306 -1.59 8.25 -23.54
N GLY A 307 -1.70 7.23 -22.68
CA GLY A 307 -1.34 7.34 -21.27
C GLY A 307 0.14 7.63 -21.07
N LEU A 308 1.03 6.90 -21.75
CA LEU A 308 2.46 7.21 -21.72
C LEU A 308 2.75 8.60 -22.27
N ALA A 309 2.14 9.00 -23.38
CA ALA A 309 2.35 10.34 -23.93
C ALA A 309 1.93 11.46 -22.95
N LEU A 310 0.86 11.25 -22.17
CA LEU A 310 0.47 12.16 -21.10
C LEU A 310 1.53 12.23 -20.00
N VAL A 311 2.04 11.09 -19.54
CA VAL A 311 3.06 11.04 -18.48
C VAL A 311 4.36 11.72 -18.92
N GLU A 312 4.83 11.48 -20.15
CA GLU A 312 6.04 12.11 -20.69
C GLU A 312 5.92 13.65 -20.80
N ALA A 313 4.70 14.18 -20.85
CA ALA A 313 4.46 15.62 -20.86
C ALA A 313 4.50 16.26 -19.45
N LEU A 314 4.47 15.44 -18.39
CA LEU A 314 4.42 15.89 -17.00
C LEU A 314 5.80 15.81 -16.35
N ILE A 315 6.35 16.96 -15.99
CA ILE A 315 7.68 17.04 -15.36
C ILE A 315 7.63 16.41 -13.96
N GLY A 316 8.54 15.47 -13.71
CA GLY A 316 8.68 14.83 -12.41
C GLY A 316 7.68 13.71 -12.14
N TYR A 317 7.01 13.22 -13.18
CA TYR A 317 6.11 12.08 -13.12
C TYR A 317 6.64 10.92 -13.96
N GLU A 318 6.52 9.72 -13.41
CA GLU A 318 6.87 8.48 -14.08
C GLU A 318 5.76 7.45 -13.84
N SER A 319 5.58 6.51 -14.75
CA SER A 319 4.59 5.45 -14.56
C SER A 319 5.04 4.11 -15.15
N GLN A 320 4.49 3.04 -14.58
CA GLN A 320 4.51 1.71 -15.15
C GLN A 320 3.09 1.12 -15.13
N LEU A 321 2.61 0.71 -16.29
CA LEU A 321 1.34 0.02 -16.51
C LEU A 321 1.61 -1.43 -16.90
N THR A 322 1.00 -2.37 -16.18
CA THR A 322 0.97 -3.79 -16.50
C THR A 322 -0.44 -4.18 -16.92
N THR A 323 -0.60 -4.66 -18.15
CA THR A 323 -1.88 -5.13 -18.69
C THR A 323 -2.17 -6.57 -18.26
N ALA A 324 -3.43 -6.99 -18.38
CA ALA A 324 -3.90 -8.31 -17.95
C ALA A 324 -3.26 -9.49 -18.72
N ASP A 325 -2.69 -9.24 -19.90
CA ASP A 325 -1.93 -10.21 -20.70
C ASP A 325 -0.42 -10.21 -20.38
N GLY A 326 0.02 -9.36 -19.45
CA GLY A 326 1.40 -9.27 -18.99
C GLY A 326 2.29 -8.29 -19.75
N ALA A 327 1.76 -7.53 -20.71
CA ALA A 327 2.54 -6.47 -21.34
C ALA A 327 2.81 -5.32 -20.35
N ILE A 328 4.03 -4.79 -20.38
CA ILE A 328 4.48 -3.69 -19.52
C ILE A 328 4.76 -2.47 -20.39
N TYR A 329 4.19 -1.34 -19.99
CA TYR A 329 4.38 -0.03 -20.59
C TYR A 329 4.90 0.91 -19.51
N GLN A 330 6.04 1.54 -19.73
CA GLN A 330 6.64 2.42 -18.73
C GLN A 330 7.17 3.70 -19.37
N SER A 331 7.17 4.78 -18.59
CA SER A 331 7.76 6.05 -18.99
C SER A 331 9.29 5.95 -19.07
N SER A 332 9.88 6.89 -19.79
CA SER A 332 11.30 6.91 -20.14
C SER A 332 12.22 7.02 -18.94
N GLY A 333 11.79 7.65 -17.85
CA GLY A 333 12.55 7.80 -16.62
C GLY A 333 12.28 6.74 -15.55
N TRP A 334 11.34 5.80 -15.75
CA TRP A 334 10.97 4.79 -14.75
C TRP A 334 12.18 4.03 -14.20
N ASN A 335 13.09 3.59 -15.07
CA ASN A 335 14.28 2.83 -14.67
C ASN A 335 15.25 3.64 -13.78
N ASN A 336 15.19 4.98 -13.80
CA ASN A 336 16.00 5.82 -12.93
C ASN A 336 15.52 5.79 -11.48
N LEU A 337 14.26 5.38 -11.26
CA LEU A 337 13.69 5.21 -9.92
C LEU A 337 14.12 3.87 -9.30
N LEU A 338 14.57 2.90 -10.09
CA LEU A 338 14.91 1.58 -9.58
C LEU A 338 16.21 1.63 -8.75
N GLN A 339 16.17 0.98 -7.59
CA GLN A 339 17.36 0.70 -6.82
C GLN A 339 18.19 -0.38 -7.55
N SER A 340 19.10 0.05 -8.43
CA SER A 340 20.08 -0.74 -9.21
C SER A 340 19.73 -2.23 -9.45
N ASP A 341 19.16 -2.53 -10.63
CA ASP A 341 19.05 -3.75 -11.47
C ASP A 341 19.25 -5.18 -10.92
N ALA A 342 19.34 -5.39 -9.62
CA ALA A 342 19.14 -6.70 -9.05
C ALA A 342 17.67 -6.80 -8.68
N PRO A 343 16.82 -7.56 -9.41
CA PRO A 343 15.86 -8.38 -8.65
C PRO A 343 16.66 -9.03 -7.54
N ALA A 344 16.09 -9.29 -6.35
CA ALA A 344 16.82 -10.02 -5.32
C ALA A 344 17.27 -11.39 -5.89
N GLU A 345 18.43 -11.42 -6.56
CA GLU A 345 19.03 -12.59 -7.14
C GLU A 345 19.65 -13.29 -5.97
N MET A 346 18.88 -14.21 -5.40
CA MET A 346 19.44 -15.26 -4.59
C MET A 346 20.41 -16.03 -5.48
N ARG A 347 21.70 -15.72 -5.31
CA ARG A 347 22.82 -16.49 -5.87
C ARG A 347 22.57 -17.97 -5.56
N ASN A 348 22.23 -18.73 -6.60
CA ASN A 348 22.13 -20.17 -6.55
C ASN A 348 23.51 -20.77 -6.27
N VAL A 349 23.81 -21.05 -5.00
CA VAL A 349 24.90 -21.95 -4.65
C VAL A 349 24.36 -23.38 -4.75
N ALA A 350 24.70 -24.05 -5.84
CA ALA A 350 24.42 -25.46 -6.02
C ALA A 350 25.07 -26.27 -4.88
N SER A 351 24.27 -27.04 -4.13
CA SER A 351 24.78 -28.16 -3.34
C SER A 351 23.91 -29.40 -3.49
N SER A 352 24.63 -30.49 -3.77
CA SER A 352 24.33 -31.93 -3.86
C SER A 352 23.01 -32.50 -3.30
N SER A 353 22.38 -33.29 -4.17
CA SER A 353 21.67 -34.57 -3.94
C SER A 353 21.01 -34.85 -2.59
N ALA A 354 19.80 -34.30 -2.42
CA ALA A 354 18.67 -34.92 -1.70
C ALA A 354 17.38 -34.49 -2.40
N ALA A 355 16.25 -35.18 -2.19
CA ALA A 355 14.97 -34.82 -2.81
C ALA A 355 14.64 -33.35 -2.53
N LYS A 356 14.75 -32.53 -3.58
CA LYS A 356 14.53 -31.09 -3.52
C LYS A 356 13.03 -30.82 -3.48
N TRP A 357 12.65 -29.66 -2.95
CA TRP A 357 11.30 -29.13 -3.11
C TRP A 357 10.81 -29.38 -4.55
N PRO A 358 9.61 -29.97 -4.76
CA PRO A 358 9.13 -30.30 -6.09
C PRO A 358 9.11 -29.07 -7.00
N ALA A 359 9.77 -29.18 -8.16
CA ALA A 359 9.90 -28.05 -9.09
C ALA A 359 8.53 -27.51 -9.51
N GLY A 360 8.34 -26.20 -9.36
CA GLY A 360 7.10 -25.50 -9.68
C GLY A 360 5.97 -25.69 -8.68
N TYR A 361 6.17 -26.36 -7.53
CA TYR A 361 5.14 -26.42 -6.50
C TYR A 361 5.23 -25.25 -5.52
N GLN A 362 4.09 -24.84 -4.96
CA GLN A 362 4.01 -23.91 -3.85
C GLN A 362 2.92 -24.33 -2.85
N ALA A 363 3.06 -23.93 -1.60
CA ALA A 363 1.99 -24.02 -0.60
C ALA A 363 1.25 -22.68 -0.52
N ILE A 364 -0.05 -22.68 -0.76
CA ILE A 364 -0.94 -21.52 -0.62
C ILE A 364 -1.77 -21.71 0.64
N VAL A 365 -1.76 -20.71 1.52
CA VAL A 365 -2.52 -20.68 2.77
C VAL A 365 -3.54 -19.57 2.66
N ASP A 366 -4.82 -19.92 2.50
CA ASP A 366 -5.93 -18.99 2.63
C ASP A 366 -6.30 -18.88 4.11
N VAL A 367 -6.27 -17.67 4.66
CA VAL A 367 -6.65 -17.37 6.06
C VAL A 367 -7.80 -16.38 6.05
N VAL A 368 -8.90 -16.69 6.73
CA VAL A 368 -10.00 -15.75 6.92
C VAL A 368 -9.87 -15.10 8.30
N ILE A 369 -9.89 -13.77 8.38
CA ILE A 369 -10.00 -13.05 9.65
C ILE A 369 -11.42 -12.51 9.78
N PRO A 370 -12.21 -12.97 10.78
CA PRO A 370 -13.61 -12.60 10.88
C PRO A 370 -13.76 -11.18 11.42
N LYS A 371 -14.70 -10.43 10.83
CA LYS A 371 -15.28 -9.25 11.49
C LYS A 371 -16.24 -9.76 12.57
N LEU A 372 -15.94 -9.44 13.83
CA LEU A 372 -16.77 -9.83 14.97
C LEU A 372 -17.64 -8.64 15.36
N ASP A 373 -18.89 -8.92 15.70
CA ASP A 373 -19.82 -7.93 16.21
C ASP A 373 -19.56 -7.72 17.71
N VAL A 374 -18.70 -6.74 18.02
CA VAL A 374 -18.31 -6.38 19.39
C VAL A 374 -18.28 -4.87 19.52
N GLU A 375 -18.59 -4.37 20.72
CA GLU A 375 -18.78 -2.94 21.01
C GLU A 375 -17.57 -2.06 20.58
N LYS A 376 -16.34 -2.59 20.72
CA LYS A 376 -15.11 -1.96 20.23
C LYS A 376 -14.26 -3.00 19.50
N TYR A 377 -14.47 -3.15 18.21
CA TYR A 377 -13.64 -4.05 17.40
C TYR A 377 -12.17 -3.62 17.44
N ARG A 378 -11.28 -4.62 17.57
CA ARG A 378 -9.83 -4.51 17.46
C ARG A 378 -9.40 -5.58 16.48
N ALA A 379 -8.58 -5.21 15.50
CA ALA A 379 -8.01 -6.19 14.58
C ALA A 379 -7.15 -7.19 15.37
N PRO A 380 -7.24 -8.50 15.09
CA PRO A 380 -6.41 -9.47 15.77
C PRO A 380 -4.95 -9.38 15.27
N TYR A 381 -4.03 -9.63 16.18
CA TYR A 381 -2.62 -9.86 15.92
C TYR A 381 -2.46 -11.25 15.33
N VAL A 382 -1.89 -11.39 14.14
CA VAL A 382 -1.86 -12.66 13.39
C VAL A 382 -0.43 -13.05 13.05
N ASN A 383 -0.03 -14.26 13.41
CA ASN A 383 1.26 -14.84 13.04
C ASN A 383 1.04 -16.10 12.22
N VAL A 384 1.74 -16.20 11.08
CA VAL A 384 1.78 -17.39 10.25
C VAL A 384 3.23 -17.79 10.01
N TRP A 385 3.61 -19.01 10.39
CA TRP A 385 4.98 -19.50 10.22
C TRP A 385 5.04 -20.99 9.92
N VAL A 386 6.21 -21.45 9.49
CA VAL A 386 6.48 -22.84 9.12
C VAL A 386 7.57 -23.39 10.01
N THR A 387 7.39 -24.62 10.51
CA THR A 387 8.45 -25.40 11.15
C THR A 387 8.70 -26.71 10.44
N ASP A 388 9.90 -27.27 10.62
CA ASP A 388 10.20 -28.65 10.25
C ASP A 388 9.63 -29.65 11.26
N SER A 389 9.87 -30.95 11.04
CA SER A 389 9.47 -32.03 11.94
C SER A 389 10.08 -31.95 13.34
N ASP A 390 11.21 -31.26 13.48
CA ASP A 390 11.90 -31.04 14.76
C ASP A 390 11.40 -29.77 15.47
N LYS A 391 10.34 -29.14 14.94
CA LYS A 391 9.74 -27.89 15.41
C LYS A 391 10.69 -26.69 15.32
N LYS A 392 11.74 -26.76 14.49
CA LYS A 392 12.61 -25.61 14.23
C LYS A 392 11.93 -24.68 13.24
N LEU A 393 12.05 -23.37 13.47
CA LEU A 393 11.54 -22.37 12.53
C LEU A 393 12.25 -22.53 11.18
N VAL A 394 11.44 -22.60 10.14
CA VAL A 394 11.89 -22.67 8.76
C VAL A 394 11.65 -21.33 8.08
N ARG A 395 10.42 -20.80 8.17
CA ARG A 395 10.02 -19.57 7.51
C ARG A 395 8.94 -18.85 8.29
N THR A 396 9.02 -17.53 8.45
CA THR A 396 7.86 -16.72 8.83
C THR A 396 7.15 -16.20 7.59
N LEU A 397 5.85 -16.49 7.48
CA LEU A 397 5.02 -16.10 6.34
C LEU A 397 4.31 -14.77 6.60
N ALA A 398 3.85 -14.52 7.82
CA ALA A 398 3.19 -13.27 8.20
C ALA A 398 3.33 -12.97 9.69
N VAL A 399 3.43 -11.68 10.01
CA VAL A 399 3.30 -11.11 11.37
C VAL A 399 2.50 -9.82 11.20
N TRP A 400 1.28 -9.78 11.72
CA TRP A 400 0.37 -8.63 11.64
C TRP A 400 0.04 -8.16 13.05
N GLY A 401 0.20 -6.86 13.33
CA GLY A 401 -0.03 -6.29 14.66
C GLY A 401 0.62 -4.93 14.87
N LYS A 402 0.04 -4.10 15.75
CA LYS A 402 0.44 -2.71 16.00
C LYS A 402 1.47 -2.54 17.11
N ASP A 403 1.19 -3.13 18.27
CA ASP A 403 2.06 -2.98 19.44
C ASP A 403 2.77 -4.30 19.77
N GLU A 404 4.08 -4.21 19.98
CA GLU A 404 4.91 -5.33 20.46
C GLU A 404 4.35 -5.96 21.76
N LYS A 405 3.79 -5.13 22.65
CA LYS A 405 3.15 -5.56 23.91
C LYS A 405 1.96 -6.50 23.69
N TRP A 406 1.37 -6.51 22.51
CA TRP A 406 0.21 -7.32 22.16
C TRP A 406 0.56 -8.39 21.13
N ILE A 407 1.57 -8.18 20.27
CA ILE A 407 2.21 -9.26 19.48
C ILE A 407 2.69 -10.38 20.43
N ASN A 408 3.12 -10.04 21.65
CA ASN A 408 3.52 -11.03 22.65
C ASN A 408 2.38 -11.95 23.15
N THR A 409 1.12 -11.59 22.90
CA THR A 409 -0.05 -12.40 23.28
C THR A 409 -0.26 -13.56 22.33
N ASN A 410 0.35 -13.53 21.14
CA ASN A 410 0.67 -14.71 20.35
C ASN A 410 1.89 -15.42 20.97
N TYR A 411 1.68 -15.97 22.16
CA TYR A 411 2.76 -16.46 23.01
C TYR A 411 3.47 -17.70 22.46
N VAL A 412 2.86 -18.44 21.52
CA VAL A 412 3.49 -19.62 20.89
C VAL A 412 4.61 -19.18 19.96
N TRP A 413 4.34 -18.21 19.09
CA TRP A 413 5.33 -17.63 18.18
C TRP A 413 6.30 -16.69 18.89
N TRP A 414 5.78 -15.75 19.70
CA TRP A 414 6.59 -14.68 20.31
C TRP A 414 7.70 -15.19 21.23
N ARG A 415 7.41 -16.21 22.06
CA ARG A 415 8.40 -16.77 23.00
C ARG A 415 9.54 -17.49 22.29
N ARG A 416 9.32 -17.98 21.07
CA ARG A 416 10.28 -18.81 20.34
C ARG A 416 11.05 -18.06 19.28
N TYR A 417 10.41 -17.09 18.60
CA TYR A 417 10.94 -16.52 17.35
C TYR A 417 10.85 -14.99 17.28
N GLY A 418 9.82 -14.37 17.84
CA GLY A 418 9.52 -12.95 17.62
C GLY A 418 10.54 -11.93 18.15
N ARG A 419 11.42 -12.32 19.09
CA ARG A 419 12.39 -11.42 19.76
C ARG A 419 13.56 -10.95 18.88
N GLN A 420 13.68 -11.46 17.66
CA GLN A 420 14.89 -11.34 16.83
C GLN A 420 14.68 -10.69 15.45
N MET A 421 13.49 -10.13 15.14
CA MET A 421 13.24 -9.56 13.82
C MET A 421 13.74 -8.11 13.67
N THR A 422 14.57 -7.87 12.64
CA THR A 422 15.04 -6.56 12.20
C THR A 422 14.96 -6.44 10.68
N ASN A 423 14.53 -5.27 10.19
CA ASN A 423 14.71 -4.70 8.83
C ASN A 423 13.57 -4.85 7.82
N LEU A 424 12.69 -3.82 7.75
CA LEU A 424 12.19 -3.22 6.51
C LEU A 424 11.63 -1.82 6.85
N ASP A 425 11.87 -0.81 6.00
CA ASP A 425 11.44 0.59 6.29
C ASP A 425 9.95 0.79 6.00
N ALA A 426 9.44 0.20 4.92
CA ALA A 426 8.02 0.03 4.62
C ALA A 426 7.85 -1.00 3.49
N VAL A 427 6.77 -1.78 3.49
CA VAL A 427 6.27 -2.46 2.28
C VAL A 427 4.96 -1.77 1.95
N ALA A 428 4.84 -1.21 0.75
CA ALA A 428 3.56 -0.79 0.20
C ALA A 428 2.58 -1.96 0.30
N LYS A 429 1.63 -1.89 1.23
CA LYS A 429 0.60 -2.91 1.36
C LYS A 429 -0.74 -2.20 1.45
N PRO A 430 -1.72 -2.56 0.61
CA PRO A 430 -3.09 -2.22 0.88
C PRO A 430 -3.43 -2.81 2.23
N SER A 431 -3.62 -1.96 3.21
CA SER A 431 -4.03 -2.36 4.54
C SER A 431 -5.41 -2.97 4.52
N ARG A 432 -5.49 -4.26 4.86
CA ARG A 432 -6.70 -5.05 4.64
C ARG A 432 -7.49 -5.19 5.94
N GLN A 433 -8.74 -4.75 5.86
CA GLN A 433 -9.82 -5.03 6.80
C GLN A 433 -9.96 -6.54 7.08
N PRO A 434 -10.64 -6.95 8.17
CA PRO A 434 -11.01 -8.36 8.37
C PRO A 434 -11.60 -8.95 7.10
N GLY A 435 -11.08 -10.09 6.65
CA GLY A 435 -11.41 -10.63 5.34
C GLY A 435 -10.55 -11.83 4.96
N HIS A 436 -10.43 -12.06 3.66
CA HIS A 436 -9.72 -13.20 3.09
C HIS A 436 -8.27 -12.83 2.72
N TYR A 437 -7.32 -13.48 3.37
CA TYR A 437 -5.89 -13.34 3.14
C TYR A 437 -5.36 -14.59 2.45
N LYS A 438 -4.35 -14.43 1.60
CA LYS A 438 -3.73 -15.51 0.85
C LYS A 438 -2.21 -15.38 0.94
N LEU A 439 -1.58 -16.32 1.63
CA LEU A 439 -0.13 -16.39 1.81
C LEU A 439 0.43 -17.51 0.94
N ALA A 440 1.65 -17.36 0.45
CA ALA A 440 2.35 -18.42 -0.25
C ALA A 440 3.70 -18.75 0.38
N TRP A 441 4.08 -20.01 0.26
CA TRP A 441 5.40 -20.50 0.59
C TRP A 441 5.99 -21.27 -0.59
N ASP A 442 7.11 -20.76 -1.09
CA ASP A 442 7.84 -21.24 -2.27
C ASP A 442 8.87 -22.33 -1.92
N GLY A 443 8.89 -22.79 -0.67
CA GLY A 443 9.85 -23.79 -0.20
C GLY A 443 11.21 -23.22 0.16
N LYS A 444 11.34 -21.93 0.48
CA LYS A 444 12.56 -21.34 1.02
C LYS A 444 12.46 -21.05 2.51
N ASP A 445 13.58 -21.09 3.21
CA ASP A 445 13.68 -20.66 4.60
C ASP A 445 13.76 -19.11 4.73
N ASP A 446 13.84 -18.59 5.95
CA ASP A 446 13.98 -17.13 6.21
C ASP A 446 15.25 -16.52 5.58
N ASN A 447 16.27 -17.33 5.28
CA ASN A 447 17.50 -16.90 4.62
C ASN A 447 17.43 -17.05 3.08
N GLY A 448 16.27 -17.45 2.54
CA GLY A 448 16.07 -17.67 1.12
C GLY A 448 16.62 -19.00 0.60
N LYS A 449 17.11 -19.89 1.46
CA LYS A 449 17.64 -21.19 1.03
C LYS A 449 16.50 -22.17 0.83
N ALA A 450 16.52 -22.88 -0.30
CA ALA A 450 15.56 -23.93 -0.60
C ALA A 450 15.60 -25.05 0.47
N VAL A 451 14.43 -25.43 0.97
CA VAL A 451 14.26 -26.49 1.95
C VAL A 451 14.13 -27.86 1.27
N LYS A 452 14.36 -28.93 2.03
CA LYS A 452 14.28 -30.30 1.51
C LYS A 452 12.82 -30.73 1.37
N ALA A 453 12.53 -31.68 0.48
CA ALA A 453 11.26 -32.41 0.56
C ALA A 453 11.17 -33.11 1.93
N GLY A 454 9.99 -33.10 2.54
CA GLY A 454 9.82 -33.57 3.91
C GLY A 454 8.53 -33.11 4.57
N GLN A 455 8.40 -33.41 5.86
CA GLN A 455 7.26 -33.04 6.68
C GLN A 455 7.49 -31.65 7.29
N TYR A 456 6.55 -30.76 7.08
CA TYR A 456 6.51 -29.43 7.67
C TYR A 456 5.19 -29.20 8.37
N GLN A 457 5.16 -28.23 9.28
CA GLN A 457 3.95 -27.77 9.92
C GLN A 457 3.78 -26.28 9.66
N ILE A 458 2.61 -25.90 9.17
CA ILE A 458 2.20 -24.51 9.03
C ILE A 458 1.36 -24.16 10.24
N HIS A 459 1.73 -23.06 10.89
CA HIS A 459 1.13 -22.57 12.10
C HIS A 459 0.42 -21.25 11.84
N ILE A 460 -0.76 -21.07 12.40
CA ILE A 460 -1.53 -19.84 12.37
C ILE A 460 -1.94 -19.54 13.81
N GLU A 461 -1.51 -18.40 14.33
CA GLU A 461 -1.82 -17.94 15.67
C GLU A 461 -2.45 -16.55 15.59
N THR A 462 -3.56 -16.34 16.27
CA THR A 462 -4.19 -15.04 16.37
C THR A 462 -4.60 -14.70 17.78
N ALA A 463 -4.41 -13.45 18.17
CA ALA A 463 -4.85 -12.93 19.46
C ALA A 463 -5.42 -11.52 19.27
N ARG A 464 -6.48 -11.18 20.00
CA ARG A 464 -7.04 -9.83 19.97
C ARG A 464 -6.84 -9.12 21.29
N GLU A 465 -6.62 -7.81 21.26
CA GLU A 465 -6.54 -7.01 22.48
C GLU A 465 -7.84 -7.16 23.28
N HIS A 466 -7.71 -7.70 24.50
CA HIS A 466 -8.86 -8.02 25.36
C HIS A 466 -9.87 -9.00 24.75
N GLY A 467 -9.49 -9.71 23.68
CA GLY A 467 -10.31 -10.74 23.04
C GLY A 467 -9.77 -12.14 23.29
N ASP A 468 -10.19 -13.08 22.45
CA ASP A 468 -9.78 -14.47 22.56
C ASP A 468 -8.40 -14.68 21.91
N HIS A 469 -7.89 -15.89 22.07
CA HIS A 469 -6.71 -16.42 21.39
C HIS A 469 -7.13 -17.65 20.58
N SER A 470 -6.54 -17.83 19.41
CA SER A 470 -6.78 -18.99 18.55
C SER A 470 -5.46 -19.43 17.92
N TYR A 471 -5.26 -20.74 17.86
CA TYR A 471 -4.04 -21.33 17.33
C TYR A 471 -4.37 -22.62 16.60
N GLN A 472 -3.96 -22.69 15.34
CA GLN A 472 -4.21 -23.81 14.45
C GLN A 472 -2.94 -24.22 13.73
N THR A 473 -2.84 -25.52 13.42
CA THR A 473 -1.71 -26.09 12.70
C THR A 473 -2.17 -27.02 11.59
N MET A 474 -1.50 -26.97 10.44
CA MET A 474 -1.71 -27.88 9.32
C MET A 474 -0.39 -28.56 8.97
N ASN A 475 -0.43 -29.87 8.76
CA ASN A 475 0.75 -30.64 8.39
C ASN A 475 0.90 -30.61 6.86
N LEU A 476 2.10 -30.40 6.36
CA LEU A 476 2.41 -30.40 4.93
C LEU A 476 3.49 -31.44 4.63
N ASP A 477 3.11 -32.49 3.90
CA ASP A 477 4.04 -33.46 3.34
C ASP A 477 4.50 -33.00 1.95
N VAL A 478 5.68 -32.39 1.88
CA VAL A 478 6.23 -31.83 0.64
C VAL A 478 6.72 -32.96 -0.26
N LYS A 479 5.88 -33.35 -1.22
CA LYS A 479 6.13 -34.33 -2.30
C LYS A 479 5.50 -33.82 -3.59
N ALA A 480 5.90 -34.30 -4.77
CA ALA A 480 5.33 -33.87 -6.06
C ALA A 480 3.88 -34.39 -6.28
N LYS A 481 2.97 -34.05 -5.38
CA LYS A 481 1.56 -34.43 -5.34
C LYS A 481 0.77 -33.29 -4.72
N ALA A 482 -0.34 -32.90 -5.34
CA ALA A 482 -1.19 -31.87 -4.79
C ALA A 482 -1.82 -32.30 -3.45
N ILE A 483 -1.92 -31.36 -2.51
CA ILE A 483 -2.55 -31.57 -1.19
C ILE A 483 -3.52 -30.41 -0.95
N HIS A 484 -4.72 -30.76 -0.50
CA HIS A 484 -5.74 -29.81 -0.09
C HIS A 484 -6.17 -30.14 1.33
N GLN A 485 -6.10 -29.15 2.23
CA GLN A 485 -6.54 -29.25 3.61
C GLN A 485 -7.39 -28.04 3.96
N ALA A 486 -8.34 -28.22 4.87
CA ALA A 486 -9.15 -27.15 5.41
C ALA A 486 -9.33 -27.32 6.91
N LEU A 487 -9.26 -26.22 7.66
CA LEU A 487 -9.61 -26.16 9.07
C LEU A 487 -10.84 -25.28 9.24
N ALA A 488 -11.74 -25.72 10.12
CA ALA A 488 -12.92 -24.95 10.48
C ALA A 488 -12.53 -23.69 11.26
N ALA A 489 -13.42 -22.70 11.19
CA ALA A 489 -13.27 -21.46 11.95
C ALA A 489 -13.19 -21.73 13.46
N GLN A 490 -12.36 -20.93 14.12
CA GLN A 490 -12.28 -20.75 15.56
C GLN A 490 -12.77 -19.33 15.92
N LYS A 491 -12.60 -18.94 17.17
CA LYS A 491 -13.13 -17.67 17.69
C LYS A 491 -12.50 -16.45 17.02
N GLU A 492 -11.19 -16.47 16.82
CA GLU A 492 -10.42 -15.33 16.29
C GLU A 492 -9.86 -15.59 14.88
N ILE A 493 -10.03 -16.82 14.36
CA ILE A 493 -9.62 -17.20 13.00
C ILE A 493 -10.84 -17.80 12.29
N GLY A 494 -11.14 -17.32 11.10
CA GLY A 494 -12.13 -17.93 10.22
C GLY A 494 -11.61 -19.24 9.61
N ALA A 495 -12.25 -19.70 8.53
CA ALA A 495 -11.79 -20.91 7.85
C ALA A 495 -10.37 -20.73 7.31
N ILE A 496 -9.54 -21.77 7.46
CA ILE A 496 -8.19 -21.82 6.87
C ILE A 496 -8.19 -22.89 5.79
N LYS A 497 -7.56 -22.61 4.65
CA LYS A 497 -7.30 -23.63 3.61
C LYS A 497 -5.81 -23.66 3.28
N LEU A 498 -5.29 -24.87 3.08
CA LEU A 498 -3.93 -25.10 2.58
C LEU A 498 -4.02 -25.86 1.28
N ASN A 499 -3.46 -25.28 0.22
CA ASN A 499 -3.34 -25.88 -1.11
C ASN A 499 -1.86 -25.97 -1.48
N PHE A 500 -1.31 -27.18 -1.47
CA PHE A 500 0.00 -27.43 -2.04
C PHE A 500 -0.17 -27.94 -3.47
N GLN A 501 0.31 -27.19 -4.47
CA GLN A 501 0.04 -27.50 -5.87
C GLN A 501 1.13 -26.96 -6.79
N LYS A 502 1.17 -27.48 -8.01
CA LYS A 502 2.04 -26.97 -9.06
C LYS A 502 1.47 -25.66 -9.61
N VAL A 503 2.30 -24.62 -9.65
CA VAL A 503 2.08 -23.36 -10.34
C VAL A 503 2.63 -23.52 -11.75
N ASN A 504 1.82 -23.21 -12.76
CA ASN A 504 2.25 -23.23 -14.15
C ASN A 504 2.84 -21.89 -14.54
#